data_AF-A0A2G5SVW1-F1
#
_entry.id   AF-A0A2G5SVW1-F1
#
_cell.length_a   1.000
_cell.length_b   1.000
_cell.length_c   1.000
_cell.angle_alpha   90.00
_cell.angle_beta   90.00
_cell.angle_gamma   90.00
#
_symmetry.space_group_name_H-M   'P 1'
#
loop_
_entity.id
_entity.type
_entity.pdbx_description
1 polymer ?
#
loop_
_entity_poly.entity_id
_entity_poly.type
_entity_poly.pdbx_seq_one_letter_code
_entity_poly.pdbx_strand_id
1 'polypeptide(L)'
;MRIQLLFLLLILVICAYTYDPVKVNYKEKGLANKDKPLKVVLTKDEEDDEDVPTVNIRDLEKKVKKSKKVVEEDEEEEEDEEEEEEEPAPKKKLPRRKSKRVNPKKEAQKKKKITKEVQEEEDEEEEEEENRTLEACNFETSGDNELCHCDMEEMNCNSIIMANDNPHLDTANLLIMKKDFEPHLANFSENAITRLQNKKVLPGFEKHVQRFDLSFNQIRYMDSDVFKPFTNLSNLDLSHNNLQSIKKAVFDNIKTTLHRLDIGYNRIKSLPDGVFEGLANLTTLFLDGNPIKEWKKEMFKGLDNLEKLSMDNCKLENLPADLFEYLPKLNTLSLRGNPFDEIPSAVANKKSLKNVDMSATNLTEIRDHAFAGDSDLEEINLEQMPYLSAVRDCGFCGLPKLKFLMLNDNQKLIELHPNAFGFIKSDPGHKAAALTTLYLDNSNLNFISEHMIDYDKLQSFKIGNNPWKCDCDTQFLLEEKFSFKQDSVAPKCATPAALQDKFLATVRASDACDRARFLGRSGRSVLGLALLAGFLAIGGYYMVSSGKLEKLVRRVRKEPEVTYTNLQNGGEDIGLETDFQPRPAEV
;
A
#
# COMPACT_ATOMS: atom_id res chain seq x y z
N MET A 1 17.18 33.00 55.22
CA MET A 1 16.56 32.97 53.87
C MET A 1 17.46 32.38 52.79
N ARG A 2 18.42 33.10 52.16
CA ARG A 2 19.14 32.56 50.95
C ARG A 2 19.84 31.19 51.13
N ILE A 3 20.44 30.92 52.30
CA ILE A 3 21.12 29.62 52.57
C ILE A 3 20.10 28.48 52.81
N GLN A 4 18.94 28.75 53.41
CA GLN A 4 17.90 27.74 53.62
C GLN A 4 17.25 27.35 52.29
N LEU A 5 17.09 28.29 51.36
CA LEU A 5 16.57 28.01 50.02
C LEU A 5 17.53 27.10 49.22
N LEU A 6 18.84 27.33 49.33
CA LEU A 6 19.87 26.46 48.74
C LEU A 6 19.86 25.06 49.37
N PHE A 7 19.65 24.94 50.68
CA PHE A 7 19.52 23.64 51.36
C PHE A 7 18.28 22.86 50.90
N LEU A 8 17.15 23.56 50.69
CA LEU A 8 15.90 22.95 50.22
C LEU A 8 15.99 22.49 48.76
N LEU A 9 16.64 23.29 47.90
CA LEU A 9 16.97 22.90 46.52
C LEU A 9 17.90 21.69 46.47
N LEU A 10 18.91 21.62 47.35
CA LEU A 10 19.81 20.48 47.42
C LEU A 10 19.08 19.19 47.84
N ILE A 11 18.15 19.28 48.80
CA ILE A 11 17.31 18.14 49.24
C ILE A 11 16.42 17.66 48.08
N LEU A 12 15.80 18.57 47.33
CA LEU A 12 14.97 18.20 46.16
C LEU A 12 15.79 17.49 45.07
N VAL A 13 17.02 17.95 44.79
CA VAL A 13 17.93 17.28 43.85
C VAL A 13 18.35 15.90 44.33
N ILE A 14 18.60 15.73 45.64
CA ILE A 14 18.92 14.42 46.22
C ILE A 14 17.72 13.48 46.13
N CYS A 15 16.52 13.93 46.51
CA CYS A 15 15.29 13.13 46.42
C CYS A 15 15.00 12.68 44.97
N ALA A 16 15.17 13.57 43.99
CA ALA A 16 15.02 13.24 42.57
C ALA A 16 16.06 12.22 42.06
N TYR A 17 17.26 12.20 42.63
CA TYR A 17 18.30 11.21 42.29
C TYR A 17 18.16 9.87 43.02
N THR A 18 17.33 9.79 44.07
CA THR A 18 17.10 8.56 44.84
C THR A 18 15.74 7.90 44.56
N TYR A 19 14.87 8.52 43.76
CA TYR A 19 13.54 7.99 43.48
C TYR A 19 13.55 7.10 42.22
N ASP A 20 13.60 5.80 42.45
CA ASP A 20 13.54 4.76 41.42
C ASP A 20 12.11 4.19 41.37
N PRO A 21 11.32 4.37 40.29
CA PRO A 21 9.96 3.86 40.19
C PRO A 21 9.96 2.35 39.92
N VAL A 22 10.21 1.56 40.97
CA VAL A 22 10.20 0.10 40.89
C VAL A 22 8.81 -0.42 40.53
N LYS A 23 8.74 -1.15 39.41
CA LYS A 23 7.57 -1.85 38.90
C LYS A 23 6.88 -2.67 40.00
N VAL A 24 5.55 -2.47 40.14
CA VAL A 24 4.67 -3.37 40.89
C VAL A 24 4.72 -4.75 40.22
N ASN A 25 5.08 -5.78 40.97
CA ASN A 25 5.21 -7.13 40.45
C ASN A 25 4.27 -8.07 41.22
N TYR A 26 3.19 -8.49 40.56
CA TYR A 26 2.26 -9.48 41.12
C TYR A 26 2.92 -10.86 41.12
N LYS A 27 2.88 -11.55 42.28
CA LYS A 27 3.37 -12.92 42.44
C LYS A 27 2.25 -13.94 42.24
N GLU A 28 2.49 -14.93 41.39
CA GLU A 28 2.03 -16.32 41.58
C GLU A 28 2.98 -17.23 40.76
N LYS A 29 3.90 -17.96 41.40
CA LYS A 29 3.76 -19.34 41.94
C LYS A 29 3.45 -20.41 40.87
N GLY A 30 4.52 -21.05 40.38
CA GLY A 30 4.49 -22.32 39.66
C GLY A 30 5.79 -23.10 39.90
N LEU A 31 5.73 -24.42 40.03
CA LEU A 31 6.84 -25.22 40.56
C LEU A 31 7.97 -25.50 39.54
N ALA A 32 9.16 -25.74 40.09
CA ALA A 32 10.35 -26.15 39.35
C ALA A 32 10.19 -27.52 38.66
N ASN A 33 10.87 -27.69 37.53
CA ASN A 33 11.46 -28.99 37.21
C ASN A 33 12.83 -28.82 36.53
N LYS A 34 13.71 -29.81 36.72
CA LYS A 34 15.16 -29.71 36.45
C LYS A 34 15.55 -30.18 35.05
N ASP A 35 16.62 -29.55 34.54
CA ASP A 35 17.69 -30.12 33.71
C ASP A 35 17.36 -31.27 32.74
N LYS A 36 17.42 -30.95 31.43
CA LYS A 36 18.09 -31.80 30.42
C LYS A 36 18.34 -31.00 29.14
N PRO A 37 19.55 -31.06 28.55
CA PRO A 37 19.77 -30.53 27.21
C PRO A 37 19.12 -31.48 26.18
N LEU A 38 18.15 -30.98 25.43
CA LEU A 38 17.61 -31.69 24.27
C LEU A 38 18.65 -31.65 23.15
N LYS A 39 19.12 -32.84 22.75
CA LYS A 39 19.95 -33.01 21.56
C LYS A 39 19.16 -32.55 20.34
N VAL A 40 19.74 -31.64 19.56
CA VAL A 40 19.31 -31.42 18.18
C VAL A 40 19.57 -32.72 17.41
N VAL A 41 18.50 -33.38 16.99
CA VAL A 41 18.57 -34.50 16.03
C VAL A 41 18.49 -33.86 14.65
N LEU A 42 19.63 -33.83 13.96
CA LEU A 42 19.63 -33.62 12.51
C LEU A 42 19.24 -34.96 11.87
N THR A 43 17.99 -35.08 11.40
CA THR A 43 17.67 -36.08 10.39
C THR A 43 18.23 -35.59 9.06
N LYS A 44 19.02 -36.45 8.43
CA LYS A 44 19.25 -36.40 6.99
C LYS A 44 18.13 -37.21 6.36
N ASP A 45 17.46 -36.61 5.39
CA ASP A 45 16.73 -37.28 4.32
C ASP A 45 17.32 -36.59 3.07
N GLU A 46 18.30 -37.19 2.41
CA GLU A 46 18.20 -38.22 1.36
C GLU A 46 17.61 -37.65 0.05
N GLU A 47 18.36 -37.89 -1.02
CA GLU A 47 18.24 -37.30 -2.35
C GLU A 47 17.29 -38.15 -3.20
N ASP A 48 16.41 -37.52 -3.98
CA ASP A 48 15.79 -38.13 -5.16
C ASP A 48 15.79 -37.10 -6.30
N ASP A 49 16.53 -37.42 -7.36
CA ASP A 49 16.62 -36.63 -8.60
C ASP A 49 15.45 -36.97 -9.54
N GLU A 50 14.77 -35.97 -10.13
CA GLU A 50 14.16 -36.11 -11.46
C GLU A 50 14.40 -34.86 -12.32
N ASP A 51 14.56 -35.09 -13.63
CA ASP A 51 15.18 -34.17 -14.59
C ASP A 51 14.37 -32.91 -14.93
N VAL A 52 15.07 -31.76 -14.96
CA VAL A 52 14.58 -30.53 -15.62
C VAL A 52 15.59 -30.08 -16.69
N PRO A 53 15.19 -29.97 -17.98
CA PRO A 53 16.11 -29.65 -19.06
C PRO A 53 16.56 -28.17 -19.02
N THR A 54 17.88 -27.97 -18.94
CA THR A 54 18.49 -26.64 -18.95
C THR A 54 18.51 -26.01 -20.35
N VAL A 55 17.59 -25.08 -20.62
CA VAL A 55 17.61 -24.29 -21.86
C VAL A 55 18.65 -23.17 -21.77
N ASN A 56 19.64 -23.23 -22.65
CA ASN A 56 20.79 -22.33 -22.67
C ASN A 56 20.42 -20.93 -23.21
N ILE A 57 20.34 -19.93 -22.31
CA ILE A 57 20.02 -18.52 -22.63
C ILE A 57 21.23 -17.82 -23.29
N ARG A 58 21.67 -18.32 -24.45
CA ARG A 58 22.66 -17.67 -25.34
C ARG A 58 22.37 -17.83 -26.85
N ASP A 59 21.43 -18.69 -27.24
CA ASP A 59 21.06 -18.86 -28.66
C ASP A 59 19.75 -18.16 -29.08
N LEU A 60 18.96 -17.64 -28.12
CA LEU A 60 17.78 -16.82 -28.42
C LEU A 60 18.16 -15.38 -28.86
N GLU A 61 19.23 -14.80 -28.32
CA GLU A 61 19.67 -13.44 -28.66
C GLU A 61 20.18 -13.27 -30.11
N LYS A 62 20.47 -14.38 -30.80
CA LYS A 62 20.92 -14.37 -32.21
C LYS A 62 19.78 -14.45 -33.22
N LYS A 63 18.57 -14.86 -32.82
CA LYS A 63 17.37 -14.81 -33.70
C LYS A 63 16.64 -13.48 -33.62
N VAL A 64 16.63 -12.81 -32.45
CA VAL A 64 16.01 -11.48 -32.28
C VAL A 64 16.77 -10.36 -33.00
N LYS A 65 18.09 -10.52 -33.25
CA LYS A 65 18.92 -9.54 -33.96
C LYS A 65 18.80 -9.56 -35.50
N LYS A 66 17.88 -10.35 -36.09
CA LYS A 66 17.70 -10.43 -37.55
C LYS A 66 16.37 -9.92 -38.09
N SER A 67 15.44 -9.52 -37.23
CA SER A 67 14.13 -8.95 -37.59
C SER A 67 14.02 -7.43 -37.38
N LYS A 68 15.00 -6.78 -36.71
CA LYS A 68 15.09 -5.31 -36.56
C LYS A 68 15.90 -4.63 -37.68
N LYS A 69 15.69 -5.02 -38.94
CA LYS A 69 16.39 -4.38 -40.09
C LYS A 69 15.62 -4.37 -41.41
N VAL A 70 14.34 -4.05 -41.33
CA VAL A 70 13.49 -3.52 -42.42
C VAL A 70 12.54 -2.53 -41.74
N VAL A 71 12.15 -1.45 -42.44
CA VAL A 71 11.36 -0.31 -41.92
C VAL A 71 12.15 0.64 -40.99
N GLU A 72 13.21 1.22 -41.57
CA GLU A 72 13.54 2.64 -41.37
C GLU A 72 13.26 3.31 -42.73
N GLU A 73 12.21 4.13 -42.80
CA GLU A 73 11.98 5.26 -43.72
C GLU A 73 10.56 5.81 -43.42
N ASP A 74 10.38 7.13 -43.56
CA ASP A 74 9.16 7.93 -43.30
C ASP A 74 8.71 8.08 -41.81
N GLU A 75 9.21 9.11 -41.12
CA GLU A 75 8.44 10.27 -40.59
C GLU A 75 9.33 11.10 -39.63
N GLU A 76 10.00 12.14 -40.15
CA GLU A 76 10.66 13.19 -39.34
C GLU A 76 9.69 14.38 -39.13
N GLU A 77 9.47 14.70 -37.86
CA GLU A 77 9.40 16.05 -37.25
C GLU A 77 8.73 17.22 -38.02
N GLU A 78 7.59 17.70 -37.50
CA GLU A 78 7.26 19.14 -37.52
C GLU A 78 7.12 19.62 -36.06
N GLU A 79 8.06 20.46 -35.61
CA GLU A 79 7.95 21.28 -34.40
C GLU A 79 7.45 22.68 -34.80
N ASP A 80 6.37 23.17 -34.18
CA ASP A 80 5.87 24.54 -34.38
C ASP A 80 6.49 25.49 -33.34
N GLU A 81 7.38 26.40 -33.77
CA GLU A 81 7.78 27.59 -32.99
C GLU A 81 6.91 28.81 -33.39
N GLU A 82 6.38 29.52 -32.39
CA GLU A 82 5.62 30.77 -32.58
C GLU A 82 6.56 32.00 -32.60
N GLU A 83 6.51 32.84 -33.64
CA GLU A 83 7.02 34.22 -33.59
C GLU A 83 6.04 35.24 -34.22
N GLU A 84 6.02 36.46 -33.66
CA GLU A 84 5.04 37.53 -33.94
C GLU A 84 5.38 38.43 -35.15
N GLU A 85 4.43 39.27 -35.56
CA GLU A 85 4.49 40.15 -36.73
C GLU A 85 5.39 41.40 -36.57
N GLU A 86 6.09 41.82 -37.63
CA GLU A 86 6.22 43.26 -37.99
C GLU A 86 6.57 43.48 -39.50
N GLU A 87 6.01 44.55 -40.10
CA GLU A 87 6.18 44.99 -41.51
C GLU A 87 7.03 46.31 -41.55
N PRO A 88 7.42 46.97 -42.70
CA PRO A 88 7.11 46.74 -44.13
C PRO A 88 8.22 46.99 -45.22
N ALA A 89 7.92 46.57 -46.47
CA ALA A 89 8.20 47.25 -47.78
C ALA A 89 9.66 47.35 -48.38
N PRO A 90 9.85 47.67 -49.70
CA PRO A 90 9.12 47.19 -50.90
C PRO A 90 9.97 47.00 -52.21
N LYS A 91 9.31 46.42 -53.26
CA LYS A 91 9.58 46.51 -54.75
C LYS A 91 10.45 45.42 -55.44
N LYS A 92 9.82 44.62 -56.32
CA LYS A 92 9.84 44.78 -57.81
C LYS A 92 8.83 43.84 -58.52
N LYS A 93 8.62 44.03 -59.84
CA LYS A 93 7.42 43.59 -60.59
C LYS A 93 7.66 42.44 -61.59
N LEU A 94 6.74 41.45 -61.57
CA LEU A 94 6.13 40.71 -62.72
C LEU A 94 7.03 39.82 -63.62
N PRO A 95 6.47 38.85 -64.41
CA PRO A 95 5.05 38.56 -64.64
C PRO A 95 4.55 37.12 -64.37
N ARG A 96 3.21 37.01 -64.30
CA ARG A 96 2.38 35.81 -64.07
C ARG A 96 2.53 34.71 -65.13
N ARG A 97 2.46 33.44 -64.68
CA ARG A 97 1.77 32.35 -65.41
C ARG A 97 0.56 31.88 -64.59
N LYS A 98 -0.55 31.53 -65.26
CA LYS A 98 -1.78 31.04 -64.63
C LYS A 98 -1.78 29.51 -64.59
N SER A 99 -2.01 28.92 -63.42
CA SER A 99 -2.45 27.53 -63.26
C SER A 99 -3.59 27.47 -62.22
N LYS A 100 -4.39 26.41 -62.27
CA LYS A 100 -5.74 26.36 -61.68
C LYS A 100 -5.69 26.06 -60.17
N ARG A 101 -6.51 26.76 -59.37
CA ARG A 101 -6.87 26.31 -58.01
C ARG A 101 -7.60 24.96 -58.10
N VAL A 102 -7.05 23.93 -57.46
CA VAL A 102 -7.80 22.75 -57.01
C VAL A 102 -8.28 23.01 -55.59
N ASN A 103 -9.43 22.45 -55.20
CA ASN A 103 -10.16 22.86 -54.00
C ASN A 103 -9.99 21.81 -52.87
N PRO A 104 -9.30 22.10 -51.75
CA PRO A 104 -8.87 21.08 -50.76
C PRO A 104 -10.00 20.24 -50.15
N LYS A 105 -11.23 20.78 -50.11
CA LYS A 105 -12.39 20.10 -49.52
C LYS A 105 -12.79 18.80 -50.24
N LYS A 106 -12.35 18.57 -51.49
CA LYS A 106 -12.67 17.32 -52.21
C LYS A 106 -11.75 16.15 -51.85
N GLU A 107 -10.50 16.39 -51.46
CA GLU A 107 -9.57 15.29 -51.11
C GLU A 107 -9.80 14.78 -49.69
N ALA A 108 -10.12 15.65 -48.74
CA ALA A 108 -10.53 15.23 -47.39
C ALA A 108 -11.83 14.39 -47.41
N GLN A 109 -12.78 14.74 -48.29
CA GLN A 109 -13.99 13.92 -48.51
C GLN A 109 -13.67 12.62 -49.24
N LYS A 110 -12.73 12.61 -50.21
CA LYS A 110 -12.30 11.37 -50.88
C LYS A 110 -11.58 10.42 -49.93
N LYS A 111 -10.62 10.89 -49.13
CA LYS A 111 -9.92 10.06 -48.14
C LYS A 111 -10.90 9.45 -47.14
N LYS A 112 -11.85 10.24 -46.60
CA LYS A 112 -12.91 9.72 -45.72
C LYS A 112 -13.89 8.77 -46.40
N LYS A 113 -14.12 8.89 -47.71
CA LYS A 113 -14.98 7.96 -48.46
C LYS A 113 -14.25 6.64 -48.69
N ILE A 114 -12.96 6.69 -49.06
CA ILE A 114 -12.10 5.52 -49.29
C ILE A 114 -11.84 4.74 -47.99
N THR A 115 -11.59 5.38 -46.83
CA THR A 115 -11.49 4.62 -45.57
C THR A 115 -12.83 4.02 -45.14
N LYS A 116 -13.96 4.61 -45.54
CA LYS A 116 -15.28 4.03 -45.27
C LYS A 116 -15.59 2.88 -46.21
N GLU A 117 -15.24 3.01 -47.49
CA GLU A 117 -15.38 1.96 -48.50
C GLU A 117 -14.45 0.77 -48.21
N VAL A 118 -13.22 0.99 -47.74
CA VAL A 118 -12.33 -0.11 -47.30
C VAL A 118 -12.82 -0.77 -46.00
N GLN A 119 -13.39 -0.02 -45.04
CA GLN A 119 -14.04 -0.66 -43.88
C GLN A 119 -15.32 -1.40 -44.27
N GLU A 120 -16.11 -0.87 -45.21
CA GLU A 120 -17.34 -1.53 -45.71
C GLU A 120 -16.98 -2.77 -46.55
N GLU A 121 -15.87 -2.78 -47.30
CA GLU A 121 -15.35 -3.96 -48.02
C GLU A 121 -14.71 -5.00 -47.08
N GLU A 122 -13.95 -4.59 -46.04
CA GLU A 122 -13.47 -5.52 -44.99
C GLU A 122 -14.64 -6.10 -44.16
N ASP A 123 -15.68 -5.30 -43.87
CA ASP A 123 -16.91 -5.76 -43.21
C ASP A 123 -17.71 -6.74 -44.12
N GLU A 124 -17.75 -6.53 -45.43
CA GLU A 124 -18.45 -7.41 -46.40
C GLU A 124 -17.71 -8.75 -46.66
N GLU A 125 -16.37 -8.77 -46.66
CA GLU A 125 -15.61 -10.03 -46.77
C GLU A 125 -15.66 -10.87 -45.46
N GLU A 126 -15.78 -10.24 -44.28
CA GLU A 126 -15.99 -10.95 -43.00
C GLU A 126 -17.42 -11.57 -42.90
N GLU A 127 -18.45 -10.95 -43.48
CA GLU A 127 -19.83 -11.49 -43.46
C GLU A 127 -20.00 -12.82 -44.23
N GLU A 128 -19.12 -13.16 -45.18
CA GLU A 128 -19.20 -14.46 -45.89
C GLU A 128 -18.69 -15.65 -45.06
N GLU A 129 -17.83 -15.46 -44.04
CA GLU A 129 -17.41 -16.53 -43.12
C GLU A 129 -18.36 -16.73 -41.92
N GLU A 130 -19.20 -15.74 -41.56
CA GLU A 130 -20.11 -15.78 -40.40
C GLU A 130 -21.16 -16.92 -40.41
N ASN A 131 -21.37 -17.61 -41.55
CA ASN A 131 -22.45 -18.60 -41.71
C ASN A 131 -22.16 -20.01 -41.15
N ARG A 132 -21.04 -20.22 -40.43
CA ARG A 132 -20.84 -21.44 -39.63
C ARG A 132 -21.46 -21.28 -38.24
N THR A 133 -22.67 -21.81 -38.07
CA THR A 133 -23.26 -21.98 -36.73
C THR A 133 -22.42 -22.96 -35.92
N LEU A 134 -21.72 -22.46 -34.89
CA LEU A 134 -20.97 -23.29 -33.95
C LEU A 134 -21.92 -23.81 -32.87
N GLU A 135 -21.88 -25.11 -32.60
CA GLU A 135 -22.70 -25.77 -31.57
C GLU A 135 -21.92 -25.91 -30.25
N ALA A 136 -22.60 -25.72 -29.12
CA ALA A 136 -22.03 -25.86 -27.78
C ALA A 136 -23.00 -26.56 -26.83
N CYS A 137 -22.48 -27.07 -25.70
CA CYS A 137 -23.26 -27.80 -24.68
C CYS A 137 -24.05 -28.99 -25.25
N ASN A 138 -23.40 -29.92 -25.97
CA ASN A 138 -24.08 -30.98 -26.71
C ASN A 138 -24.08 -32.32 -25.93
N PHE A 139 -25.28 -32.81 -25.63
CA PHE A 139 -25.53 -34.04 -24.86
C PHE A 139 -25.03 -35.33 -25.55
N GLU A 140 -24.90 -35.32 -26.88
CA GLU A 140 -24.49 -36.50 -27.66
C GLU A 140 -22.96 -36.64 -27.78
N THR A 141 -22.20 -35.56 -27.55
CA THR A 141 -20.73 -35.53 -27.59
C THR A 141 -20.15 -35.46 -26.18
N SER A 142 -20.46 -36.44 -25.33
CA SER A 142 -19.92 -36.57 -23.96
C SER A 142 -18.48 -37.11 -23.92
N GLY A 143 -17.60 -36.49 -24.71
CA GLY A 143 -16.18 -36.83 -24.85
C GLY A 143 -15.40 -35.66 -25.46
N ASP A 144 -14.11 -35.88 -25.76
CA ASP A 144 -13.05 -34.88 -26.02
C ASP A 144 -13.26 -33.86 -27.18
N ASN A 145 -14.45 -33.80 -27.77
CA ASN A 145 -14.83 -32.90 -28.88
C ASN A 145 -15.92 -31.86 -28.50
N GLU A 146 -16.31 -31.72 -27.22
CA GLU A 146 -17.26 -30.68 -26.82
C GLU A 146 -16.62 -29.28 -26.89
N LEU A 147 -17.20 -28.35 -27.66
CA LEU A 147 -16.63 -27.02 -27.89
C LEU A 147 -16.58 -26.14 -26.63
N CYS A 148 -17.53 -26.31 -25.71
CA CYS A 148 -17.57 -25.61 -24.43
C CYS A 148 -18.07 -26.56 -23.35
N HIS A 149 -17.43 -26.54 -22.19
CA HIS A 149 -17.85 -27.34 -21.05
C HIS A 149 -19.05 -26.68 -20.35
N CYS A 150 -20.18 -27.38 -20.25
CA CYS A 150 -21.44 -26.81 -19.75
C CYS A 150 -22.05 -27.59 -18.57
N ASP A 151 -21.52 -27.35 -17.36
CA ASP A 151 -21.98 -27.98 -16.11
C ASP A 151 -22.83 -27.03 -15.25
N MET A 152 -23.85 -27.57 -14.58
CA MET A 152 -24.82 -26.84 -13.74
C MET A 152 -25.35 -25.54 -14.39
N GLU A 153 -24.85 -24.39 -13.92
CA GLU A 153 -25.20 -23.01 -14.32
C GLU A 153 -23.98 -22.29 -14.93
N GLU A 154 -22.91 -23.03 -15.25
CA GLU A 154 -21.65 -22.53 -15.79
C GLU A 154 -21.41 -23.06 -17.20
N MET A 155 -21.12 -22.15 -18.12
CA MET A 155 -20.71 -22.42 -19.48
C MET A 155 -19.30 -21.88 -19.67
N ASN A 156 -18.36 -22.79 -19.87
CA ASN A 156 -16.97 -22.45 -20.04
C ASN A 156 -16.48 -22.78 -21.46
N CYS A 157 -16.27 -21.72 -22.24
CA CYS A 157 -15.72 -21.69 -23.58
C CYS A 157 -14.32 -21.03 -23.57
N ASN A 158 -13.51 -21.18 -22.51
CA ASN A 158 -12.19 -20.54 -22.45
C ASN A 158 -11.15 -21.23 -23.36
N SER A 159 -10.25 -20.44 -23.94
CA SER A 159 -9.03 -20.93 -24.61
C SER A 159 -9.27 -21.98 -25.73
N ILE A 160 -10.40 -21.88 -26.46
CA ILE A 160 -10.82 -22.90 -27.44
C ILE A 160 -9.89 -22.92 -28.65
N ILE A 161 -9.55 -24.12 -29.13
CA ILE A 161 -8.67 -24.34 -30.29
C ILE A 161 -9.46 -25.10 -31.36
N MET A 162 -9.64 -24.48 -32.53
CA MET A 162 -10.29 -25.12 -33.68
C MET A 162 -9.30 -26.04 -34.42
N ALA A 163 -9.81 -27.12 -35.02
CA ALA A 163 -9.01 -28.20 -35.61
C ALA A 163 -8.17 -27.83 -36.87
N ASN A 164 -8.18 -26.57 -37.31
CA ASN A 164 -7.52 -26.09 -38.54
C ASN A 164 -6.37 -25.11 -38.22
N ASP A 165 -5.36 -25.53 -37.46
CA ASP A 165 -4.10 -24.81 -37.21
C ASP A 165 -4.25 -23.29 -36.88
N ASN A 166 -5.08 -22.99 -35.86
CA ASN A 166 -5.48 -21.66 -35.36
C ASN A 166 -6.31 -20.81 -36.35
N PRO A 167 -7.59 -20.60 -36.02
CA PRO A 167 -7.90 -19.60 -34.98
C PRO A 167 -8.53 -20.18 -33.70
N HIS A 168 -8.48 -19.38 -32.62
CA HIS A 168 -9.35 -19.56 -31.46
C HIS A 168 -10.81 -19.20 -31.81
N LEU A 169 -11.74 -19.35 -30.86
CA LEU A 169 -13.12 -18.92 -31.06
C LEU A 169 -13.18 -17.42 -31.44
N ASP A 170 -13.78 -17.10 -32.57
CA ASP A 170 -13.87 -15.78 -33.19
C ASP A 170 -15.20 -15.07 -32.91
N THR A 171 -16.22 -15.83 -32.48
CA THR A 171 -17.57 -15.35 -32.24
C THR A 171 -18.17 -15.88 -30.93
N ALA A 172 -18.99 -15.07 -30.28
CA ALA A 172 -19.85 -15.51 -29.17
C ALA A 172 -21.23 -16.02 -29.63
N ASN A 173 -21.42 -16.21 -30.94
CA ASN A 173 -22.66 -16.67 -31.56
C ASN A 173 -22.80 -18.20 -31.55
N LEU A 174 -22.79 -18.78 -30.35
CA LEU A 174 -22.92 -20.22 -30.17
C LEU A 174 -24.38 -20.66 -30.08
N LEU A 175 -24.71 -21.74 -30.81
CA LEU A 175 -25.98 -22.46 -30.66
C LEU A 175 -25.85 -23.46 -29.50
N ILE A 176 -26.45 -23.12 -28.36
CA ILE A 176 -26.51 -24.00 -27.19
C ILE A 176 -27.55 -25.09 -27.41
N MET A 177 -27.12 -26.35 -27.37
CA MET A 177 -27.97 -27.52 -27.68
C MET A 177 -28.78 -28.03 -26.47
N LYS A 178 -28.31 -27.74 -25.25
CA LYS A 178 -28.93 -28.12 -23.97
C LYS A 178 -30.11 -27.19 -23.64
N LYS A 179 -31.34 -27.62 -23.95
CA LYS A 179 -32.56 -26.78 -23.87
C LYS A 179 -32.97 -26.32 -22.47
N ASP A 180 -32.66 -27.10 -21.44
CA ASP A 180 -32.98 -26.80 -20.04
C ASP A 180 -31.77 -26.21 -19.28
N PHE A 181 -30.85 -25.55 -20.00
CA PHE A 181 -29.64 -24.95 -19.43
C PHE A 181 -29.83 -23.44 -19.23
N GLU A 182 -29.51 -22.97 -18.03
CA GLU A 182 -29.60 -21.55 -17.69
C GLU A 182 -28.21 -21.09 -17.20
N PRO A 183 -27.32 -20.62 -18.10
CA PRO A 183 -25.98 -20.22 -17.71
C PRO A 183 -26.03 -18.91 -16.92
N HIS A 184 -25.74 -18.98 -15.62
CA HIS A 184 -25.46 -17.82 -14.79
C HIS A 184 -24.04 -17.30 -14.99
N LEU A 185 -23.08 -18.19 -15.28
CA LEU A 185 -21.72 -17.84 -15.66
C LEU A 185 -21.47 -18.23 -17.12
N ALA A 186 -21.05 -17.26 -17.93
CA ALA A 186 -20.59 -17.45 -19.30
C ALA A 186 -19.12 -17.01 -19.38
N ASN A 187 -18.21 -17.95 -19.59
CA ASN A 187 -16.79 -17.67 -19.78
C ASN A 187 -16.39 -17.90 -21.24
N PHE A 188 -15.88 -16.85 -21.87
CA PHE A 188 -15.38 -16.82 -23.25
C PHE A 188 -13.93 -16.31 -23.30
N SER A 189 -13.21 -16.33 -22.17
CA SER A 189 -11.87 -15.75 -22.08
C SER A 189 -10.82 -16.47 -22.94
N GLU A 190 -9.70 -15.77 -23.21
CA GLU A 190 -8.54 -16.31 -23.95
C GLU A 190 -8.87 -16.80 -25.38
N ASN A 191 -9.74 -16.09 -26.09
CA ASN A 191 -10.17 -16.42 -27.45
C ASN A 191 -9.79 -15.31 -28.46
N ALA A 192 -10.29 -15.39 -29.70
CA ALA A 192 -10.00 -14.45 -30.78
C ALA A 192 -11.16 -13.51 -31.11
N ILE A 193 -12.18 -13.37 -30.24
CA ILE A 193 -13.40 -12.63 -30.54
C ILE A 193 -13.08 -11.16 -30.86
N THR A 194 -13.50 -10.68 -32.03
CA THR A 194 -13.17 -9.33 -32.53
C THR A 194 -14.31 -8.32 -32.38
N ARG A 195 -15.56 -8.79 -32.38
CA ARG A 195 -16.78 -7.95 -32.42
C ARG A 195 -17.88 -8.56 -31.54
N LEU A 196 -18.64 -7.71 -30.85
CA LEU A 196 -19.87 -8.12 -30.17
C LEU A 196 -21.08 -7.43 -30.81
N GLN A 197 -21.93 -8.21 -31.47
CA GLN A 197 -23.10 -7.73 -32.20
C GLN A 197 -24.41 -8.08 -31.48
N ASN A 198 -25.40 -7.18 -31.55
CA ASN A 198 -26.68 -7.34 -30.86
C ASN A 198 -27.44 -8.61 -31.32
N LYS A 199 -27.91 -9.42 -30.36
CA LYS A 199 -28.58 -10.72 -30.55
C LYS A 199 -27.75 -11.82 -31.22
N LYS A 200 -26.45 -11.60 -31.51
CA LYS A 200 -25.51 -12.66 -31.91
C LYS A 200 -24.60 -13.12 -30.76
N VAL A 201 -24.85 -12.69 -29.54
CA VAL A 201 -24.08 -13.09 -28.35
C VAL A 201 -25.00 -13.94 -27.48
N LEU A 202 -24.76 -15.25 -27.43
CA LEU A 202 -25.57 -16.24 -26.69
C LEU A 202 -27.10 -16.20 -26.98
N PRO A 203 -27.54 -16.35 -28.25
CA PRO A 203 -28.92 -16.12 -28.63
C PRO A 203 -29.93 -17.00 -27.85
N GLY A 204 -30.78 -16.36 -27.04
CA GLY A 204 -31.82 -17.01 -26.24
C GLY A 204 -31.45 -17.27 -24.77
N PHE A 205 -30.17 -17.17 -24.40
CA PHE A 205 -29.67 -17.45 -23.05
C PHE A 205 -29.22 -16.19 -22.29
N GLU A 206 -29.16 -15.04 -22.95
CA GLU A 206 -28.60 -13.78 -22.44
C GLU A 206 -29.23 -13.33 -21.11
N LYS A 207 -30.51 -13.63 -20.92
CA LYS A 207 -31.26 -13.25 -19.71
C LYS A 207 -30.84 -14.00 -18.46
N HIS A 208 -30.25 -15.20 -18.59
CA HIS A 208 -29.80 -15.98 -17.44
C HIS A 208 -28.40 -15.53 -17.00
N VAL A 209 -27.57 -15.01 -17.92
CA VAL A 209 -26.19 -14.64 -17.66
C VAL A 209 -26.10 -13.51 -16.62
N GLN A 210 -25.51 -13.84 -15.47
CA GLN A 210 -25.22 -12.91 -14.37
C GLN A 210 -23.75 -12.49 -14.37
N ARG A 211 -22.84 -13.37 -14.82
CA ARG A 211 -21.40 -13.11 -14.96
C ARG A 211 -20.98 -13.47 -16.37
N PHE A 212 -20.39 -12.50 -17.06
CA PHE A 212 -19.91 -12.68 -18.42
C PHE A 212 -18.43 -12.28 -18.47
N ASP A 213 -17.58 -13.26 -18.72
CA ASP A 213 -16.14 -13.08 -18.92
C ASP A 213 -15.83 -13.16 -20.42
N LEU A 214 -15.33 -12.05 -20.96
CA LEU A 214 -14.85 -11.88 -22.33
C LEU A 214 -13.39 -11.39 -22.33
N SER A 215 -12.66 -11.61 -21.23
CA SER A 215 -11.28 -11.16 -21.07
C SER A 215 -10.32 -11.84 -22.05
N PHE A 216 -9.13 -11.26 -22.26
CA PHE A 216 -8.08 -11.83 -23.13
C PHE A 216 -8.58 -12.19 -24.54
N ASN A 217 -9.44 -11.35 -25.12
CA ASN A 217 -9.94 -11.48 -26.47
C ASN A 217 -9.39 -10.36 -27.38
N GLN A 218 -9.90 -10.24 -28.60
CA GLN A 218 -9.44 -9.24 -29.56
C GLN A 218 -10.45 -8.12 -29.81
N ILE A 219 -11.45 -7.94 -28.94
CA ILE A 219 -12.65 -7.14 -29.19
C ILE A 219 -12.28 -5.68 -29.47
N ARG A 220 -12.67 -5.19 -30.65
CA ARG A 220 -12.48 -3.80 -31.11
C ARG A 220 -13.80 -3.03 -31.15
N TYR A 221 -14.88 -3.72 -31.51
CA TYR A 221 -16.18 -3.13 -31.80
C TYR A 221 -17.29 -3.80 -30.99
N MET A 222 -18.21 -2.99 -30.47
CA MET A 222 -19.41 -3.44 -29.77
C MET A 222 -20.59 -2.61 -30.24
N ASP A 223 -21.72 -3.26 -30.51
CA ASP A 223 -22.98 -2.57 -30.77
C ASP A 223 -23.45 -1.81 -29.53
N SER A 224 -24.07 -0.64 -29.74
CA SER A 224 -24.52 0.24 -28.65
C SER A 224 -25.62 -0.37 -27.78
N ASP A 225 -26.26 -1.44 -28.22
CA ASP A 225 -27.27 -2.16 -27.44
C ASP A 225 -26.97 -3.66 -27.30
N VAL A 226 -25.71 -4.09 -27.44
CA VAL A 226 -25.30 -5.50 -27.35
C VAL A 226 -25.67 -6.15 -26.02
N PHE A 227 -25.56 -5.42 -24.90
CA PHE A 227 -25.93 -5.91 -23.57
C PHE A 227 -27.42 -5.74 -23.23
N LYS A 228 -28.26 -5.27 -24.17
CA LYS A 228 -29.70 -5.08 -23.94
C LYS A 228 -30.48 -6.37 -23.64
N PRO A 229 -30.14 -7.54 -24.21
CA PRO A 229 -30.77 -8.81 -23.81
C PRO A 229 -30.36 -9.30 -22.41
N PHE A 230 -29.24 -8.82 -21.88
CA PHE A 230 -28.58 -9.33 -20.67
C PHE A 230 -29.17 -8.75 -19.38
N THR A 231 -30.47 -8.99 -19.16
CA THR A 231 -31.28 -8.30 -18.13
C THR A 231 -30.92 -8.64 -16.68
N ASN A 232 -30.03 -9.60 -16.42
CA ASN A 232 -29.58 -9.99 -15.08
C ASN A 232 -28.05 -9.81 -14.90
N LEU A 233 -27.35 -9.20 -15.85
CA LEU A 233 -25.89 -9.09 -15.85
C LEU A 233 -25.39 -8.22 -14.69
N SER A 234 -24.64 -8.85 -13.79
CA SER A 234 -24.06 -8.27 -12.58
C SER A 234 -22.56 -8.05 -12.69
N ASN A 235 -21.85 -8.94 -13.39
CA ASN A 235 -20.41 -8.87 -13.53
C ASN A 235 -20.06 -8.99 -15.02
N LEU A 236 -19.38 -7.97 -15.56
CA LEU A 236 -18.91 -7.96 -16.94
C LEU A 236 -17.40 -7.75 -16.94
N ASP A 237 -16.67 -8.70 -17.53
CA ASP A 237 -15.24 -8.59 -17.76
C ASP A 237 -14.95 -8.45 -19.26
N LEU A 238 -14.36 -7.32 -19.64
CA LEU A 238 -13.90 -7.00 -21.00
C LEU A 238 -12.40 -6.66 -20.96
N SER A 239 -11.67 -7.09 -19.93
CA SER A 239 -10.25 -6.79 -19.76
C SER A 239 -9.38 -7.40 -20.86
N HIS A 240 -8.15 -6.91 -21.03
CA HIS A 240 -7.18 -7.47 -21.99
C HIS A 240 -7.73 -7.62 -23.42
N ASN A 241 -8.43 -6.59 -23.91
CA ASN A 241 -9.03 -6.53 -25.25
C ASN A 241 -8.46 -5.36 -26.08
N ASN A 242 -9.03 -5.09 -27.26
CA ASN A 242 -8.56 -4.04 -28.17
C ASN A 242 -9.50 -2.83 -28.24
N LEU A 243 -10.34 -2.59 -27.22
CA LEU A 243 -11.32 -1.50 -27.21
C LEU A 243 -10.60 -0.15 -27.24
N GLN A 244 -10.93 0.69 -28.23
CA GLN A 244 -10.34 2.03 -28.38
C GLN A 244 -11.21 3.15 -27.78
N SER A 245 -12.51 2.89 -27.62
CA SER A 245 -13.50 3.83 -27.08
C SER A 245 -14.74 3.07 -26.62
N ILE A 246 -15.43 3.59 -25.60
CA ILE A 246 -16.72 3.06 -25.14
C ILE A 246 -17.79 4.13 -25.36
N LYS A 247 -18.88 3.77 -26.03
CA LYS A 247 -20.06 4.63 -26.19
C LYS A 247 -20.93 4.50 -24.94
N LYS A 248 -21.36 5.63 -24.35
CA LYS A 248 -22.27 5.68 -23.20
C LYS A 248 -23.48 4.74 -23.29
N ALA A 249 -24.07 4.63 -24.48
CA ALA A 249 -25.24 3.80 -24.73
C ALA A 249 -25.05 2.29 -24.42
N VAL A 250 -23.81 1.77 -24.51
CA VAL A 250 -23.49 0.34 -24.29
C VAL A 250 -24.00 -0.14 -22.93
N PHE A 251 -23.96 0.71 -21.91
CA PHE A 251 -24.36 0.36 -20.55
C PHE A 251 -25.83 0.71 -20.22
N ASP A 252 -26.57 1.40 -21.09
CA ASP A 252 -27.89 1.98 -20.78
C ASP A 252 -28.92 0.96 -20.28
N ASN A 253 -28.82 -0.30 -20.71
CA ASN A 253 -29.79 -1.35 -20.37
C ASN A 253 -29.39 -2.22 -19.17
N ILE A 254 -28.14 -2.12 -18.67
CA ILE A 254 -27.62 -2.91 -17.54
C ILE A 254 -27.34 -2.05 -16.28
N LYS A 255 -27.72 -0.78 -16.32
CA LYS A 255 -27.57 0.21 -15.23
C LYS A 255 -28.08 -0.23 -13.87
N THR A 256 -29.15 -1.00 -13.84
CA THR A 256 -29.81 -1.47 -12.61
C THR A 256 -29.28 -2.81 -12.09
N THR A 257 -28.43 -3.51 -12.85
CA THR A 257 -27.97 -4.86 -12.51
C THR A 257 -26.46 -4.97 -12.34
N LEU A 258 -25.67 -4.14 -13.02
CA LEU A 258 -24.21 -4.24 -13.03
C LEU A 258 -23.59 -3.77 -11.70
N HIS A 259 -22.81 -4.65 -11.06
CA HIS A 259 -22.08 -4.43 -9.80
C HIS A 259 -20.55 -4.40 -9.98
N ARG A 260 -20.00 -5.22 -10.89
CA ARG A 260 -18.57 -5.22 -11.28
C ARG A 260 -18.43 -4.99 -12.78
N LEU A 261 -17.58 -4.03 -13.15
CA LEU A 261 -17.14 -3.81 -14.53
C LEU A 261 -15.62 -3.81 -14.58
N ASP A 262 -15.07 -4.64 -15.47
CA ASP A 262 -13.66 -4.62 -15.81
C ASP A 262 -13.48 -4.25 -17.29
N ILE A 263 -12.74 -3.17 -17.55
CA ILE A 263 -12.32 -2.74 -18.89
C ILE A 263 -10.81 -2.46 -18.91
N GLY A 264 -10.06 -3.07 -17.99
CA GLY A 264 -8.60 -2.96 -17.88
C GLY A 264 -7.86 -3.49 -19.11
N TYR A 265 -6.60 -3.10 -19.27
CA TYR A 265 -5.66 -3.51 -20.32
C TYR A 265 -6.24 -3.45 -21.74
N ASN A 266 -7.04 -2.41 -22.01
CA ASN A 266 -7.56 -2.08 -23.33
C ASN A 266 -6.77 -0.91 -23.95
N ARG A 267 -7.24 -0.37 -25.08
CA ARG A 267 -6.60 0.72 -25.82
C ARG A 267 -7.39 2.03 -25.72
N ILE A 268 -8.16 2.22 -24.64
CA ILE A 268 -9.07 3.35 -24.47
C ILE A 268 -8.26 4.64 -24.27
N LYS A 269 -8.42 5.59 -25.20
CA LYS A 269 -7.68 6.88 -25.17
C LYS A 269 -8.43 7.99 -24.43
N SER A 270 -9.75 7.85 -24.31
CA SER A 270 -10.64 8.75 -23.60
C SER A 270 -11.96 8.04 -23.28
N LEU A 271 -12.59 8.42 -22.17
CA LEU A 271 -13.97 8.04 -21.83
C LEU A 271 -14.87 9.28 -21.95
N PRO A 272 -16.06 9.18 -22.57
CA PRO A 272 -17.01 10.30 -22.61
C PRO A 272 -17.53 10.68 -21.22
N ASP A 273 -17.87 11.97 -21.04
CA ASP A 273 -18.51 12.47 -19.83
C ASP A 273 -19.80 11.68 -19.52
N GLY A 274 -19.91 11.18 -18.28
CA GLY A 274 -21.02 10.35 -17.86
C GLY A 274 -21.19 9.06 -18.67
N VAL A 275 -20.10 8.45 -19.18
CA VAL A 275 -20.15 7.11 -19.79
C VAL A 275 -20.77 6.07 -18.83
N PHE A 276 -20.54 6.24 -17.53
CA PHE A 276 -21.08 5.41 -16.44
C PHE A 276 -22.38 5.97 -15.82
N GLU A 277 -22.99 7.02 -16.40
CA GLU A 277 -24.09 7.75 -15.76
C GLU A 277 -25.32 6.89 -15.56
N GLY A 278 -25.61 6.58 -14.29
CA GLY A 278 -26.75 5.77 -13.87
C GLY A 278 -26.40 4.29 -13.60
N LEU A 279 -25.13 3.88 -13.66
CA LEU A 279 -24.65 2.60 -13.14
C LEU A 279 -24.68 2.61 -11.59
N ALA A 280 -25.85 2.87 -11.01
CA ALA A 280 -26.01 3.20 -9.60
C ALA A 280 -25.69 2.02 -8.67
N ASN A 281 -25.69 0.78 -9.15
CA ASN A 281 -25.35 -0.41 -8.38
C ASN A 281 -23.88 -0.85 -8.54
N LEU A 282 -23.08 -0.15 -9.36
CA LEU A 282 -21.68 -0.49 -9.58
C LEU A 282 -20.85 -0.19 -8.32
N THR A 283 -20.28 -1.24 -7.73
CA THR A 283 -19.42 -1.14 -6.53
C THR A 283 -17.94 -1.24 -6.89
N THR A 284 -17.60 -1.87 -8.01
CA THR A 284 -16.22 -2.16 -8.41
C THR A 284 -15.97 -1.84 -9.89
N LEU A 285 -14.95 -1.04 -10.17
CA LEU A 285 -14.54 -0.63 -11.51
C LEU A 285 -13.01 -0.75 -11.70
N PHE A 286 -12.59 -1.43 -12.77
CA PHE A 286 -11.19 -1.55 -13.17
C PHE A 286 -10.97 -0.84 -14.51
N LEU A 287 -10.01 0.09 -14.55
CA LEU A 287 -9.63 0.89 -15.72
C LEU A 287 -8.15 0.71 -16.12
N ASP A 288 -7.46 -0.24 -15.48
CA ASP A 288 -6.01 -0.41 -15.48
C ASP A 288 -5.40 -0.49 -16.88
N GLY A 289 -4.15 -0.10 -17.06
CA GLY A 289 -3.38 -0.25 -18.30
C GLY A 289 -3.91 0.53 -19.52
N ASN A 290 -5.00 1.29 -19.39
CA ASN A 290 -5.56 2.05 -20.51
C ASN A 290 -4.81 3.38 -20.72
N PRO A 291 -4.48 3.75 -21.98
CA PRO A 291 -3.77 4.99 -22.30
C PRO A 291 -4.70 6.22 -22.32
N ILE A 292 -5.49 6.42 -21.26
CA ILE A 292 -6.43 7.55 -21.13
C ILE A 292 -5.63 8.84 -20.93
N LYS A 293 -5.74 9.76 -21.89
CA LYS A 293 -4.95 11.00 -21.92
C LYS A 293 -5.38 12.06 -20.91
N GLU A 294 -6.67 12.11 -20.59
CA GLU A 294 -7.26 13.18 -19.80
C GLU A 294 -8.27 12.57 -18.84
N TRP A 295 -8.08 12.83 -17.55
CA TRP A 295 -8.91 12.30 -16.47
C TRP A 295 -9.74 13.44 -15.88
N LYS A 296 -11.06 13.27 -15.89
CA LYS A 296 -12.04 14.26 -15.43
C LYS A 296 -13.02 13.61 -14.47
N LYS A 297 -13.47 14.35 -13.46
CA LYS A 297 -14.50 13.83 -12.53
C LYS A 297 -15.78 13.47 -13.27
N GLU A 298 -16.13 14.21 -14.32
CA GLU A 298 -17.31 14.00 -15.16
C GLU A 298 -17.38 12.60 -15.78
N MET A 299 -16.26 11.92 -15.98
CA MET A 299 -16.21 10.51 -16.42
C MET A 299 -16.89 9.58 -15.40
N PHE A 300 -16.71 9.85 -14.11
CA PHE A 300 -17.21 9.07 -12.97
C PHE A 300 -18.62 9.48 -12.51
N LYS A 301 -19.27 10.41 -13.20
CA LYS A 301 -20.60 10.90 -12.82
C LYS A 301 -21.63 9.77 -12.81
N GLY A 302 -22.35 9.61 -11.70
CA GLY A 302 -23.42 8.61 -11.51
C GLY A 302 -22.96 7.27 -10.92
N LEU A 303 -21.71 7.20 -10.42
CA LEU A 303 -21.14 6.05 -9.71
C LEU A 303 -21.29 6.21 -8.18
N ASP A 304 -22.52 6.52 -7.74
CA ASP A 304 -22.82 6.93 -6.36
C ASP A 304 -22.55 5.83 -5.30
N ASN A 305 -22.50 4.56 -5.71
CA ASN A 305 -22.19 3.41 -4.86
C ASN A 305 -20.84 2.74 -5.16
N LEU A 306 -19.95 3.37 -5.94
CA LEU A 306 -18.63 2.81 -6.19
C LEU A 306 -17.80 2.79 -4.91
N GLU A 307 -17.34 1.61 -4.54
CA GLU A 307 -16.53 1.35 -3.34
C GLU A 307 -15.06 1.13 -3.69
N LYS A 308 -14.79 0.52 -4.86
CA LYS A 308 -13.47 0.11 -5.33
C LYS A 308 -13.20 0.63 -6.74
N LEU A 309 -12.07 1.31 -6.91
CA LEU A 309 -11.57 1.80 -8.20
C LEU A 309 -10.11 1.38 -8.39
N SER A 310 -9.79 0.88 -9.58
CA SER A 310 -8.41 0.56 -9.99
C SER A 310 -8.04 1.33 -11.25
N MET A 311 -6.88 1.99 -11.23
CA MET A 311 -6.33 2.77 -12.35
C MET A 311 -4.80 2.55 -12.46
N ASP A 312 -4.38 1.31 -12.24
CA ASP A 312 -2.99 0.88 -12.25
C ASP A 312 -2.37 0.97 -13.64
N ASN A 313 -1.07 1.27 -13.73
CA ASN A 313 -0.29 1.28 -14.97
C ASN A 313 -0.87 2.19 -16.09
N CYS A 314 -1.74 3.14 -15.76
CA CYS A 314 -2.36 4.10 -16.69
C CYS A 314 -1.42 5.27 -17.09
N LYS A 315 -0.15 5.25 -16.63
CA LYS A 315 0.87 6.28 -16.86
C LYS A 315 0.47 7.66 -16.31
N LEU A 316 -0.18 7.66 -15.15
CA LEU A 316 -0.65 8.87 -14.48
C LEU A 316 0.53 9.58 -13.79
N GLU A 317 0.93 10.73 -14.31
CA GLU A 317 1.94 11.60 -13.66
C GLU A 317 1.32 12.47 -12.56
N ASN A 318 0.05 12.86 -12.74
CA ASN A 318 -0.70 13.75 -11.85
C ASN A 318 -2.20 13.37 -11.85
N LEU A 319 -2.94 13.75 -10.79
CA LEU A 319 -4.40 13.62 -10.70
C LEU A 319 -5.04 14.97 -10.36
N PRO A 320 -6.13 15.39 -11.04
CA PRO A 320 -6.93 16.54 -10.63
C PRO A 320 -7.48 16.37 -9.22
N ALA A 321 -7.38 17.40 -8.38
CA ALA A 321 -7.74 17.32 -6.96
C ALA A 321 -9.22 16.97 -6.71
N ASP A 322 -10.10 17.21 -7.68
CA ASP A 322 -11.54 16.93 -7.65
C ASP A 322 -11.95 15.66 -8.41
N LEU A 323 -11.00 14.87 -8.94
CA LEU A 323 -11.27 13.70 -9.77
C LEU A 323 -12.27 12.70 -9.15
N PHE A 324 -12.22 12.54 -7.83
CA PHE A 324 -13.07 11.61 -7.07
C PHE A 324 -14.27 12.28 -6.36
N GLU A 325 -14.65 13.50 -6.76
CA GLU A 325 -15.77 14.25 -6.19
C GLU A 325 -17.11 13.50 -6.34
N TYR A 326 -17.37 12.92 -7.52
CA TYR A 326 -18.57 12.11 -7.80
C TYR A 326 -18.55 10.68 -7.26
N LEU A 327 -17.56 10.32 -6.42
CA LEU A 327 -17.38 8.96 -5.88
C LEU A 327 -17.55 8.95 -4.34
N PRO A 328 -18.74 9.25 -3.78
CA PRO A 328 -18.90 9.51 -2.34
C PRO A 328 -18.60 8.29 -1.45
N LYS A 329 -18.77 7.06 -1.95
CA LYS A 329 -18.52 5.81 -1.21
C LYS A 329 -17.16 5.15 -1.46
N LEU A 330 -16.32 5.73 -2.32
CA LEU A 330 -15.02 5.16 -2.68
C LEU A 330 -14.16 5.02 -1.43
N ASN A 331 -13.81 3.78 -1.12
CA ASN A 331 -13.06 3.39 0.07
C ASN A 331 -11.76 2.63 -0.24
N THR A 332 -11.70 1.95 -1.40
CA THR A 332 -10.52 1.24 -1.88
C THR A 332 -10.07 1.85 -3.22
N LEU A 333 -8.81 2.25 -3.33
CA LEU A 333 -8.23 2.82 -4.55
C LEU A 333 -6.88 2.19 -4.85
N SER A 334 -6.72 1.66 -6.07
CA SER A 334 -5.43 1.22 -6.59
C SER A 334 -4.93 2.19 -7.67
N LEU A 335 -3.65 2.55 -7.55
CA LEU A 335 -2.91 3.49 -8.37
C LEU A 335 -1.50 2.97 -8.71
N ARG A 336 -1.28 1.66 -8.60
CA ARG A 336 0.03 0.99 -8.73
C ARG A 336 0.68 1.25 -10.09
N GLY A 337 2.01 1.35 -10.11
CA GLY A 337 2.78 1.42 -11.36
C GLY A 337 2.59 2.72 -12.16
N ASN A 338 2.07 3.78 -11.53
CA ASN A 338 1.94 5.10 -12.11
C ASN A 338 3.13 6.01 -11.72
N PRO A 339 3.67 6.85 -12.63
CA PRO A 339 4.85 7.67 -12.39
C PRO A 339 4.58 8.92 -11.53
N PHE A 340 3.90 8.78 -10.39
CA PHE A 340 3.71 9.88 -9.45
C PHE A 340 5.01 10.25 -8.72
N ASP A 341 5.39 11.53 -8.78
CA ASP A 341 6.56 12.07 -8.05
C ASP A 341 6.20 12.56 -6.62
N GLU A 342 4.92 12.84 -6.38
CA GLU A 342 4.35 13.20 -5.07
C GLU A 342 2.98 12.54 -4.84
N ILE A 343 2.54 12.47 -3.57
CA ILE A 343 1.23 11.91 -3.23
C ILE A 343 0.13 12.83 -3.79
N PRO A 344 -0.75 12.34 -4.70
CA PRO A 344 -1.70 13.23 -5.34
C PRO A 344 -2.70 13.83 -4.35
N SER A 345 -2.97 15.14 -4.47
CA SER A 345 -3.97 15.84 -3.64
C SER A 345 -5.36 15.20 -3.69
N ALA A 346 -5.70 14.55 -4.81
CA ALA A 346 -6.95 13.78 -4.97
C ALA A 346 -7.04 12.57 -4.01
N VAL A 347 -5.90 11.97 -3.65
CA VAL A 347 -5.80 10.88 -2.67
C VAL A 347 -5.73 11.46 -1.26
N ALA A 348 -4.79 12.39 -1.03
CA ALA A 348 -4.50 12.96 0.28
C ALA A 348 -5.72 13.58 0.98
N ASN A 349 -6.65 14.17 0.21
CA ASN A 349 -7.84 14.85 0.72
C ASN A 349 -9.12 13.99 0.75
N LYS A 350 -9.11 12.76 0.19
CA LYS A 350 -10.32 11.96 0.01
C LYS A 350 -10.71 11.19 1.27
N LYS A 351 -11.44 11.89 2.15
CA LYS A 351 -11.91 11.40 3.47
C LYS A 351 -12.74 10.10 3.50
N SER A 352 -13.18 9.57 2.35
CA SER A 352 -13.87 8.28 2.30
C SER A 352 -12.93 7.09 2.08
N LEU A 353 -11.68 7.34 1.65
CA LEU A 353 -10.69 6.29 1.44
C LEU A 353 -10.25 5.67 2.76
N LYS A 354 -10.10 4.34 2.70
CA LYS A 354 -9.63 3.48 3.78
C LYS A 354 -8.39 2.69 3.35
N ASN A 355 -8.37 2.21 2.12
CA ASN A 355 -7.31 1.36 1.59
C ASN A 355 -6.79 2.03 0.31
N VAL A 356 -5.49 2.31 0.25
CA VAL A 356 -4.87 2.85 -0.96
C VAL A 356 -3.59 2.09 -1.29
N ASP A 357 -3.47 1.69 -2.55
CA ASP A 357 -2.27 1.11 -3.12
C ASP A 357 -1.63 2.10 -4.10
N MET A 358 -0.40 2.54 -3.78
CA MET A 358 0.46 3.35 -4.63
C MET A 358 1.84 2.69 -4.78
N SER A 359 1.89 1.35 -4.71
CA SER A 359 3.11 0.57 -4.91
C SER A 359 3.67 0.75 -6.33
N ALA A 360 4.99 0.56 -6.47
CA ALA A 360 5.71 0.73 -7.73
C ALA A 360 5.50 2.10 -8.42
N THR A 361 5.22 3.16 -7.66
CA THR A 361 5.15 4.55 -8.15
C THR A 361 6.48 5.28 -7.93
N ASN A 362 6.65 6.47 -8.51
CA ASN A 362 7.95 7.14 -8.61
C ASN A 362 8.34 8.03 -7.40
N LEU A 363 7.57 8.03 -6.30
CA LEU A 363 7.80 8.92 -5.15
C LEU A 363 9.27 8.88 -4.68
N THR A 364 9.91 10.03 -4.62
CA THR A 364 11.32 10.17 -4.18
C THR A 364 11.44 10.27 -2.66
N GLU A 365 10.43 10.85 -2.01
CA GLU A 365 10.30 11.02 -0.57
C GLU A 365 8.82 11.13 -0.18
N ILE A 366 8.48 10.72 1.05
CA ILE A 366 7.20 11.10 1.66
C ILE A 366 7.43 12.39 2.44
N ARG A 367 6.91 13.51 1.92
CA ARG A 367 7.08 14.87 2.48
C ARG A 367 6.26 15.09 3.74
N ASP A 368 6.58 16.16 4.46
CA ASP A 368 5.83 16.64 5.61
C ASP A 368 4.35 16.89 5.26
N HIS A 369 3.46 16.37 6.12
CA HIS A 369 2.00 16.51 6.02
C HIS A 369 1.42 16.11 4.64
N ALA A 370 2.01 15.10 3.98
CA ALA A 370 1.58 14.62 2.66
C ALA A 370 0.15 14.04 2.61
N PHE A 371 -0.50 13.84 3.76
CA PHE A 371 -1.90 13.45 3.89
C PHE A 371 -2.68 14.48 4.71
N ALA A 372 -3.96 14.68 4.39
CA ALA A 372 -4.80 15.60 5.14
C ALA A 372 -5.08 15.09 6.57
N GLY A 373 -5.13 16.02 7.53
CA GLY A 373 -5.48 15.73 8.93
C GLY A 373 -6.87 15.09 9.11
N ASP A 374 -6.96 14.19 10.10
CA ASP A 374 -8.12 13.34 10.39
C ASP A 374 -8.63 12.55 9.16
N SER A 375 -7.70 11.92 8.42
CA SER A 375 -8.00 10.97 7.34
C SER A 375 -8.54 9.63 7.87
N ASP A 376 -9.36 8.97 7.05
CA ASP A 376 -9.98 7.68 7.36
C ASP A 376 -9.17 6.46 6.90
N LEU A 377 -7.99 6.68 6.28
CA LEU A 377 -7.08 5.63 5.82
C LEU A 377 -6.72 4.65 6.95
N GLU A 378 -7.01 3.37 6.71
CA GLU A 378 -6.74 2.22 7.56
C GLU A 378 -5.53 1.40 7.03
N GLU A 379 -5.30 1.43 5.70
CA GLU A 379 -4.24 0.69 5.01
C GLU A 379 -3.60 1.52 3.87
N ILE A 380 -2.27 1.52 3.83
CA ILE A 380 -1.46 2.16 2.78
C ILE A 380 -0.41 1.17 2.29
N ASN A 381 -0.43 0.86 0.99
CA ASN A 381 0.64 0.12 0.32
C ASN A 381 1.54 1.08 -0.48
N LEU A 382 2.83 1.07 -0.13
CA LEU A 382 3.94 1.82 -0.75
C LEU A 382 5.15 0.88 -0.95
N GLU A 383 4.88 -0.36 -1.40
CA GLU A 383 5.90 -1.34 -1.76
C GLU A 383 6.59 -1.03 -3.09
N GLN A 384 7.80 -1.59 -3.29
CA GLN A 384 8.50 -1.64 -4.60
C GLN A 384 8.76 -0.27 -5.25
N MET A 385 8.93 0.79 -4.44
CA MET A 385 9.11 2.17 -4.88
C MET A 385 10.58 2.40 -5.32
N PRO A 386 10.88 2.47 -6.63
CA PRO A 386 12.27 2.44 -7.12
C PRO A 386 13.07 3.72 -6.81
N TYR A 387 12.42 4.80 -6.37
CA TYR A 387 13.06 6.09 -6.07
C TYR A 387 12.91 6.54 -4.61
N LEU A 388 12.08 5.87 -3.80
CA LEU A 388 11.79 6.31 -2.43
C LEU A 388 13.04 6.21 -1.56
N SER A 389 13.49 7.36 -1.05
CA SER A 389 14.75 7.49 -0.32
C SER A 389 14.57 7.85 1.15
N ALA A 390 13.53 8.61 1.47
CA ALA A 390 13.26 9.09 2.83
C ALA A 390 11.76 9.25 3.13
N VAL A 391 11.39 9.06 4.40
CA VAL A 391 10.13 9.57 4.97
C VAL A 391 10.48 10.71 5.92
N ARG A 392 9.98 11.91 5.62
CA ARG A 392 10.28 13.16 6.33
C ARG A 392 9.52 13.29 7.65
N ASP A 393 9.80 14.37 8.38
CA ASP A 393 9.04 14.70 9.60
C ASP A 393 7.55 14.81 9.28
N CYS A 394 6.70 14.22 10.12
CA CYS A 394 5.26 14.14 9.92
C CYS A 394 4.76 13.57 8.57
N GLY A 395 5.54 12.76 7.84
CA GLY A 395 5.12 12.22 6.54
C GLY A 395 3.85 11.34 6.55
N PHE A 396 3.53 10.72 7.69
CA PHE A 396 2.30 9.96 7.94
C PHE A 396 1.46 10.56 9.10
N CYS A 397 1.67 11.83 9.43
CA CYS A 397 0.82 12.56 10.36
C CYS A 397 -0.60 12.76 9.81
N GLY A 398 -1.59 12.88 10.68
CA GLY A 398 -2.99 13.07 10.25
C GLY A 398 -3.74 11.79 9.90
N LEU A 399 -3.13 10.61 10.12
CA LEU A 399 -3.68 9.30 9.81
C LEU A 399 -4.07 8.50 11.09
N PRO A 400 -5.04 8.96 11.91
CA PRO A 400 -5.35 8.34 13.21
C PRO A 400 -5.93 6.92 13.11
N LYS A 401 -6.43 6.51 11.94
CA LYS A 401 -7.01 5.18 11.71
C LYS A 401 -6.05 4.18 11.06
N LEU A 402 -4.83 4.60 10.68
CA LEU A 402 -3.88 3.77 9.96
C LEU A 402 -3.39 2.61 10.83
N LYS A 403 -3.61 1.39 10.33
CA LYS A 403 -3.26 0.11 10.97
C LYS A 403 -2.19 -0.63 10.20
N PHE A 404 -2.28 -0.61 8.86
CA PHE A 404 -1.42 -1.36 7.95
C PHE A 404 -0.60 -0.39 7.10
N LEU A 405 0.72 -0.49 7.18
CA LEU A 405 1.63 0.25 6.30
C LEU A 405 2.68 -0.70 5.73
N MET A 406 2.69 -0.80 4.41
CA MET A 406 3.67 -1.59 3.66
C MET A 406 4.66 -0.63 3.00
N LEU A 407 5.93 -0.72 3.39
CA LEU A 407 7.06 0.07 2.91
C LEU A 407 8.27 -0.83 2.60
N ASN A 408 8.02 -2.13 2.36
CA ASN A 408 9.03 -3.11 1.97
C ASN A 408 9.40 -3.00 0.48
N ASP A 409 10.52 -3.65 0.13
CA ASP A 409 11.10 -3.69 -1.22
C ASP A 409 11.52 -2.30 -1.76
N ASN A 410 11.68 -1.33 -0.86
CA ASN A 410 12.08 0.04 -1.13
C ASN A 410 13.61 0.17 -1.05
N GLN A 411 14.30 -0.33 -2.06
CA GLN A 411 15.77 -0.50 -2.06
C GLN A 411 16.59 0.79 -1.90
N LYS A 412 15.99 1.98 -2.10
CA LYS A 412 16.66 3.28 -1.86
C LYS A 412 16.31 3.91 -0.50
N LEU A 413 15.35 3.35 0.24
CA LEU A 413 14.88 3.91 1.50
C LEU A 413 15.96 3.75 2.58
N ILE A 414 16.56 4.87 2.96
CA ILE A 414 17.68 4.96 3.92
C ILE A 414 17.31 5.72 5.20
N GLU A 415 16.24 6.53 5.16
CA GLU A 415 15.87 7.44 6.24
C GLU A 415 14.37 7.32 6.58
N LEU A 416 14.07 7.03 7.85
CA LEU A 416 12.75 7.24 8.45
C LEU A 416 12.90 8.26 9.57
N HIS A 417 12.28 9.44 9.43
CA HIS A 417 12.39 10.47 10.45
C HIS A 417 11.78 9.98 11.79
N PRO A 418 12.41 10.25 12.96
CA PRO A 418 11.90 9.79 14.26
C PRO A 418 10.47 10.25 14.60
N ASN A 419 9.97 11.31 13.95
CA ASN A 419 8.60 11.81 14.10
C ASN A 419 7.76 11.68 12.81
N ALA A 420 8.13 10.79 11.89
CA ALA A 420 7.37 10.51 10.66
C ALA A 420 5.87 10.22 10.91
N PHE A 421 5.52 9.64 12.06
CA PHE A 421 4.15 9.27 12.44
C PHE A 421 3.53 10.19 13.51
N GLY A 422 4.14 11.32 13.85
CA GLY A 422 3.58 12.32 14.78
C GLY A 422 3.56 11.92 16.27
N PHE A 423 4.27 10.85 16.64
CA PHE A 423 4.25 10.30 18.00
C PHE A 423 5.07 11.13 19.00
N ILE A 424 6.10 11.84 18.55
CA ILE A 424 6.95 12.72 19.38
C ILE A 424 6.36 14.14 19.44
N LYS A 425 5.88 14.64 18.30
CA LYS A 425 5.19 15.93 18.14
C LYS A 425 4.06 15.76 17.14
N SER A 426 2.84 16.09 17.56
CA SER A 426 1.66 16.18 16.70
C SER A 426 1.15 17.61 16.68
N ASP A 427 0.85 18.11 15.49
CA ASP A 427 0.16 19.38 15.31
C ASP A 427 -1.35 19.23 15.63
N PRO A 428 -2.06 20.33 15.96
CA PRO A 428 -3.51 20.31 16.07
C PRO A 428 -4.16 19.73 14.80
N GLY A 429 -4.98 18.69 14.96
CA GLY A 429 -5.62 17.95 13.85
C GLY A 429 -4.76 16.83 13.22
N HIS A 430 -3.49 16.72 13.58
CA HIS A 430 -2.55 15.75 13.02
C HIS A 430 -2.12 14.71 14.06
N LYS A 431 -3.08 13.90 14.48
CA LYS A 431 -2.88 12.80 15.44
C LYS A 431 -1.92 11.75 14.90
N ALA A 432 -1.24 11.07 15.82
CA ALA A 432 -0.32 9.99 15.50
C ALA A 432 -1.02 8.73 14.96
N ALA A 433 -0.34 8.00 14.07
CA ALA A 433 -0.82 6.74 13.53
C ALA A 433 -0.79 5.61 14.58
N ALA A 434 -1.75 4.68 14.51
CA ALA A 434 -1.93 3.59 15.46
C ALA A 434 -1.69 2.22 14.81
N LEU A 435 -0.49 2.05 14.22
CA LEU A 435 -0.12 0.87 13.44
C LEU A 435 -0.24 -0.43 14.25
N THR A 436 -0.79 -1.46 13.61
CA THR A 436 -0.74 -2.87 14.04
C THR A 436 0.17 -3.69 13.15
N THR A 437 0.40 -3.25 11.92
CA THR A 437 1.25 -3.92 10.92
C THR A 437 2.16 -2.90 10.25
N LEU A 438 3.46 -3.16 10.28
CA LEU A 438 4.48 -2.34 9.60
C LEU A 438 5.50 -3.24 8.91
N TYR A 439 5.61 -3.12 7.58
CA TYR A 439 6.62 -3.83 6.79
C TYR A 439 7.65 -2.84 6.25
N LEU A 440 8.92 -3.15 6.48
CA LEU A 440 10.10 -2.36 6.12
C LEU A 440 11.21 -3.25 5.55
N ASP A 441 10.95 -4.54 5.32
CA ASP A 441 11.95 -5.48 4.83
C ASP A 441 12.41 -5.19 3.39
N ASN A 442 13.56 -5.75 3.01
CA ASN A 442 14.18 -5.55 1.69
C ASN A 442 14.43 -4.07 1.33
N SER A 443 14.76 -3.25 2.33
CA SER A 443 15.09 -1.83 2.19
C SER A 443 16.54 -1.54 2.61
N ASN A 444 16.98 -0.28 2.60
CA ASN A 444 18.37 0.10 2.91
C ASN A 444 18.50 0.83 4.26
N LEU A 445 17.59 0.55 5.21
CA LEU A 445 17.56 1.17 6.52
C LEU A 445 18.67 0.63 7.43
N ASN A 446 19.43 1.54 8.04
CA ASN A 446 20.42 1.17 9.06
C ASN A 446 19.94 1.45 10.49
N PHE A 447 18.89 2.26 10.67
CA PHE A 447 18.40 2.74 11.96
C PHE A 447 16.90 3.05 11.89
N ILE A 448 16.19 2.80 12.99
CA ILE A 448 14.81 3.26 13.25
C ILE A 448 14.71 3.65 14.74
N SER A 449 13.88 4.65 15.05
CA SER A 449 13.79 5.18 16.42
C SER A 449 12.80 4.40 17.31
N GLU A 450 13.19 4.14 18.55
CA GLU A 450 12.33 3.59 19.62
C GLU A 450 11.06 4.43 19.88
N HIS A 451 11.09 5.72 19.55
CA HIS A 451 9.98 6.66 19.82
C HIS A 451 9.15 6.99 18.57
N MET A 452 9.39 6.28 17.46
CA MET A 452 8.72 6.53 16.18
C MET A 452 7.23 6.15 16.19
N ILE A 453 6.90 5.05 16.87
CA ILE A 453 5.57 4.45 16.98
C ILE A 453 5.41 3.70 18.32
N ASP A 454 4.18 3.33 18.66
CA ASP A 454 3.89 2.45 19.78
C ASP A 454 4.12 0.97 19.40
N TYR A 455 5.38 0.53 19.48
CA TYR A 455 5.79 -0.84 19.10
C TYR A 455 5.06 -1.95 19.87
N ASP A 456 4.53 -1.69 21.07
CA ASP A 456 3.82 -2.69 21.87
C ASP A 456 2.39 -2.97 21.33
N LYS A 457 1.90 -2.17 20.37
CA LYS A 457 0.65 -2.43 19.62
C LYS A 457 0.83 -3.24 18.33
N LEU A 458 2.07 -3.46 17.88
CA LEU A 458 2.34 -4.20 16.65
C LEU A 458 2.01 -5.69 16.80
N GLN A 459 1.24 -6.21 15.86
CA GLN A 459 0.90 -7.63 15.69
C GLN A 459 1.79 -8.30 14.64
N SER A 460 2.29 -7.51 13.68
CA SER A 460 3.16 -7.95 12.59
C SER A 460 4.19 -6.87 12.28
N PHE A 461 5.47 -7.22 12.33
CA PHE A 461 6.57 -6.28 12.10
C PHE A 461 7.68 -6.97 11.30
N LYS A 462 7.94 -6.50 10.09
CA LYS A 462 8.98 -7.06 9.21
C LYS A 462 10.09 -6.04 8.98
N ILE A 463 11.31 -6.44 9.31
CA ILE A 463 12.53 -5.61 9.20
C ILE A 463 13.72 -6.42 8.64
N GLY A 464 13.44 -7.55 7.97
CA GLY A 464 14.46 -8.39 7.34
C GLY A 464 15.25 -7.65 6.24
N ASN A 465 16.40 -8.20 5.86
CA ASN A 465 17.18 -7.73 4.70
C ASN A 465 17.43 -6.21 4.65
N ASN A 466 17.77 -5.62 5.80
CA ASN A 466 18.17 -4.22 5.95
C ASN A 466 19.57 -4.15 6.61
N PRO A 467 20.41 -3.17 6.28
CA PRO A 467 21.78 -3.03 6.79
C PRO A 467 21.85 -2.46 8.23
N TRP A 468 21.20 -3.12 9.20
CA TRP A 468 21.07 -2.63 10.57
C TRP A 468 22.41 -2.31 11.26
N LYS A 469 22.48 -1.13 11.87
CA LYS A 469 23.57 -0.65 12.72
C LYS A 469 23.26 -1.02 14.16
N CYS A 470 23.74 -2.18 14.60
CA CYS A 470 23.52 -2.72 15.93
C CYS A 470 24.34 -2.01 17.00
N ASP A 471 23.79 -0.91 17.52
CA ASP A 471 24.36 -0.14 18.62
C ASP A 471 23.30 0.16 19.70
N CYS A 472 23.47 1.25 20.47
CA CYS A 472 22.51 1.63 21.50
C CYS A 472 21.18 2.17 20.96
N ASP A 473 21.18 2.79 19.79
CA ASP A 473 19.99 3.47 19.27
C ASP A 473 19.03 2.43 18.65
N THR A 474 19.54 1.27 18.21
CA THR A 474 18.75 0.10 17.80
C THR A 474 18.60 -0.97 18.89
N GLN A 475 19.03 -0.72 20.14
CA GLN A 475 19.10 -1.78 21.17
C GLN A 475 17.73 -2.40 21.48
N PHE A 476 16.65 -1.62 21.36
CA PHE A 476 15.28 -2.09 21.58
C PHE A 476 14.87 -3.20 20.59
N LEU A 477 15.39 -3.17 19.34
CA LEU A 477 15.13 -4.21 18.33
C LEU A 477 15.77 -5.56 18.64
N LEU A 478 16.65 -5.62 19.65
CA LEU A 478 17.28 -6.86 20.13
C LEU A 478 16.36 -7.60 21.13
N GLU A 479 15.23 -7.03 21.53
CA GLU A 479 14.28 -7.66 22.45
C GLU A 479 13.54 -8.85 21.80
N GLU A 480 13.46 -9.97 22.52
CA GLU A 480 12.78 -11.20 22.06
C GLU A 480 11.29 -11.00 21.73
N LYS A 481 10.67 -9.90 22.20
CA LYS A 481 9.25 -9.56 21.91
C LYS A 481 8.96 -9.42 20.41
N PHE A 482 9.96 -9.08 19.60
CA PHE A 482 9.83 -8.95 18.15
C PHE A 482 9.89 -10.28 17.40
N SER A 483 10.13 -11.40 18.10
CA SER A 483 9.89 -12.80 17.71
C SER A 483 9.59 -13.02 16.22
N PHE A 484 10.64 -12.90 15.39
CA PHE A 484 10.52 -12.92 13.94
C PHE A 484 9.99 -14.28 13.49
N LYS A 485 8.72 -14.30 13.06
CA LYS A 485 8.00 -15.51 12.65
C LYS A 485 8.68 -16.16 11.43
N GLN A 486 8.39 -17.44 11.24
CA GLN A 486 9.01 -18.31 10.24
C GLN A 486 8.89 -17.77 8.79
N ASP A 487 7.86 -16.96 8.52
CA ASP A 487 7.56 -16.34 7.22
C ASP A 487 8.30 -15.01 6.97
N SER A 488 9.39 -14.73 7.69
CA SER A 488 10.14 -13.48 7.59
C SER A 488 11.64 -13.69 7.77
N VAL A 489 12.44 -13.08 6.89
CA VAL A 489 13.89 -13.19 6.98
C VAL A 489 14.39 -12.51 8.25
N ALA A 490 14.96 -13.28 9.18
CA ALA A 490 15.40 -12.75 10.45
C ALA A 490 16.48 -11.65 10.27
N PRO A 491 16.30 -10.47 10.87
CA PRO A 491 17.17 -9.32 10.64
C PRO A 491 18.57 -9.55 11.24
N LYS A 492 19.59 -9.06 10.52
CA LYS A 492 21.00 -9.21 10.89
C LYS A 492 21.67 -7.85 11.02
N CYS A 493 22.70 -7.79 11.85
CA CYS A 493 23.58 -6.63 11.97
C CYS A 493 24.51 -6.55 10.75
N ALA A 494 24.56 -5.39 10.09
CA ALA A 494 25.58 -5.06 9.11
C ALA A 494 26.77 -4.34 9.75
N THR A 495 26.51 -3.51 10.76
CA THR A 495 27.55 -2.80 11.53
C THR A 495 27.26 -2.85 13.03
N PRO A 496 28.26 -2.67 13.93
CA PRO A 496 29.71 -2.63 13.66
C PRO A 496 30.26 -4.00 13.24
N ALA A 497 31.46 -4.03 12.64
CA ALA A 497 32.08 -5.26 12.11
C ALA A 497 32.22 -6.41 13.13
N ALA A 498 32.30 -6.12 14.43
CA ALA A 498 32.34 -7.13 15.51
C ALA A 498 31.00 -7.89 15.71
N LEU A 499 29.91 -7.34 15.17
CA LEU A 499 28.56 -7.90 15.23
C LEU A 499 28.01 -8.31 13.85
N GLN A 500 28.76 -8.08 12.77
CA GLN A 500 28.34 -8.36 11.40
C GLN A 500 27.82 -9.80 11.23
N ASP A 501 26.76 -9.94 10.45
CA ASP A 501 26.02 -11.17 10.13
C ASP A 501 25.32 -11.88 11.31
N LYS A 502 25.46 -11.39 12.55
CA LYS A 502 24.69 -11.89 13.69
C LYS A 502 23.25 -11.43 13.61
N PHE A 503 22.31 -12.32 13.92
CA PHE A 503 20.90 -11.99 14.04
C PHE A 503 20.66 -11.05 15.23
N LEU A 504 19.83 -10.01 15.06
CA LEU A 504 19.56 -9.02 16.12
C LEU A 504 19.14 -9.68 17.44
N ALA A 505 18.21 -10.64 17.40
CA ALA A 505 17.75 -11.39 18.58
C ALA A 505 18.83 -12.19 19.32
N THR A 506 20.03 -12.37 18.74
CA THR A 506 21.16 -13.07 19.39
C THR A 506 22.22 -12.13 19.98
N VAL A 507 22.13 -10.83 19.68
CA VAL A 507 23.10 -9.83 20.11
C VAL A 507 22.74 -9.32 21.50
N ARG A 508 23.69 -9.39 22.43
CA ARG A 508 23.47 -8.87 23.78
C ARG A 508 23.58 -7.35 23.78
N ALA A 509 22.71 -6.70 24.54
CA ALA A 509 22.80 -5.27 24.82
C ALA A 509 24.21 -4.83 25.28
N SER A 510 24.91 -5.65 26.09
CA SER A 510 26.29 -5.36 26.54
C SER A 510 27.33 -5.29 25.42
N ASP A 511 27.05 -5.94 24.29
CA ASP A 511 27.99 -6.14 23.19
C ASP A 511 27.77 -5.09 22.09
N ALA A 512 26.54 -4.56 21.99
CA ALA A 512 26.16 -3.40 21.17
C ALA A 512 26.37 -2.05 21.90
N CYS A 513 26.18 -1.97 23.22
CA CYS A 513 26.29 -0.74 24.01
C CYS A 513 27.57 -0.63 24.86
N ASP A 514 28.54 0.15 24.37
CA ASP A 514 29.73 0.54 25.15
C ASP A 514 29.43 1.41 26.37
N ARG A 515 28.21 1.96 26.52
CA ARG A 515 27.77 2.64 27.75
C ARG A 515 27.83 1.74 29.00
N ALA A 516 27.84 0.42 28.83
CA ALA A 516 28.07 -0.54 29.92
C ALA A 516 29.52 -0.52 30.48
N ARG A 517 30.52 -0.03 29.72
CA ARG A 517 31.93 0.00 30.16
C ARG A 517 32.29 1.21 31.02
N PHE A 518 31.68 2.37 30.79
CA PHE A 518 32.07 3.63 31.47
C PHE A 518 31.51 3.79 32.90
N LEU A 519 30.56 2.95 33.31
CA LEU A 519 30.09 2.85 34.69
C LEU A 519 30.55 1.55 35.37
N GLY A 520 31.77 1.11 35.04
CA GLY A 520 32.47 0.06 35.77
C GLY A 520 32.48 0.31 37.28
N ARG A 521 32.21 -0.77 38.04
CA ARG A 521 31.90 -0.85 39.49
C ARG A 521 32.85 -0.13 40.48
N SER A 522 33.96 0.46 40.03
CA SER A 522 34.96 1.15 40.88
C SER A 522 34.82 2.68 40.91
N GLY A 523 34.40 3.32 39.81
CA GLY A 523 34.48 4.79 39.68
C GLY A 523 33.55 5.57 40.62
N ARG A 524 32.30 5.09 40.79
CA ARG A 524 31.29 5.77 41.61
C ARG A 524 31.65 5.80 43.10
N SER A 525 32.22 4.73 43.66
CA SER A 525 32.62 4.68 45.06
C SER A 525 33.82 5.58 45.36
N VAL A 526 34.82 5.65 44.47
CA VAL A 526 36.01 6.48 44.69
C VAL A 526 35.67 7.97 44.65
N LEU A 527 34.87 8.42 43.68
CA LEU A 527 34.47 9.83 43.58
C LEU A 527 33.55 10.23 44.75
N GLY A 528 32.62 9.36 45.14
CA GLY A 528 31.76 9.57 46.31
C GLY A 528 32.54 9.68 47.62
N LEU A 529 33.49 8.77 47.86
CA LEU A 529 34.36 8.79 49.05
C LEU A 529 35.27 10.03 49.08
N ALA A 530 35.84 10.43 47.94
CA ALA A 530 36.69 11.63 47.85
C ALA A 530 35.92 12.91 48.19
N LEU A 531 34.70 13.07 47.66
CA LEU A 531 33.83 14.20 47.99
C LEU A 531 33.42 14.19 49.47
N LEU A 532 33.04 13.03 50.02
CA LEU A 532 32.61 12.90 51.40
C LEU A 532 33.76 13.17 52.39
N ALA A 533 34.99 12.75 52.08
CA ALA A 533 36.18 13.12 52.83
C ALA A 533 36.47 14.64 52.77
N GLY A 534 36.30 15.27 51.61
CA GLY A 534 36.41 16.73 51.45
C GLY A 534 35.39 17.49 52.31
N PHE A 535 34.12 17.07 52.31
CA PHE A 535 33.09 17.69 53.14
C PHE A 535 33.33 17.49 54.65
N LEU A 536 33.84 16.33 55.08
CA LEU A 536 34.20 16.09 56.48
C LEU A 536 35.40 16.96 56.92
N ALA A 537 36.41 17.15 56.07
CA ALA A 537 37.54 18.03 56.35
C ALA A 537 37.10 19.50 56.49
N ILE A 538 36.26 20.00 55.58
CA ILE A 538 35.70 21.35 55.62
C ILE A 538 34.79 21.53 56.85
N GLY A 539 33.93 20.55 57.15
CA GLY A 539 33.07 20.56 58.34
C GLY A 539 33.84 20.55 59.66
N GLY A 540 34.93 19.76 59.74
CA GLY A 540 35.85 19.74 60.88
C GLY A 540 36.55 21.08 61.09
N TYR A 541 37.09 21.67 60.02
CA TYR A 541 37.71 23.00 60.06
C TYR A 541 36.71 24.07 60.53
N TYR A 542 35.46 24.00 60.08
CA TYR A 542 34.41 24.94 60.50
C TYR A 542 33.96 24.73 61.96
N MET A 543 33.93 23.50 62.47
CA MET A 543 33.64 23.20 63.89
C MET A 543 34.74 23.69 64.84
N VAL A 544 36.00 23.58 64.44
CA VAL A 544 37.15 24.06 65.22
C VAL A 544 37.22 25.59 65.21
N SER A 545 37.16 26.21 64.03
CA SER A 545 37.24 27.69 63.90
C SER A 545 36.03 28.44 64.49
N SER A 546 34.85 27.81 64.61
CA SER A 546 33.67 28.43 65.24
C SER A 546 33.54 28.19 66.75
N GLY A 547 34.51 27.54 67.40
CA GLY A 547 34.52 27.28 68.85
C GLY A 547 33.38 26.39 69.36
N LYS A 548 32.66 25.70 68.47
CA LYS A 548 31.50 24.88 68.84
C LYS A 548 31.88 23.53 69.45
N LEU A 549 33.09 23.03 69.16
CA LEU A 549 33.56 21.73 69.64
C LEU A 549 33.64 21.66 71.17
N GLU A 550 34.10 22.72 71.85
CA GLU A 550 34.13 22.78 73.32
C GLU A 550 32.73 22.67 73.95
N LYS A 551 31.70 23.24 73.29
CA LYS A 551 30.31 23.21 73.78
C LYS A 551 29.67 21.82 73.61
N LEU A 552 30.17 20.99 72.69
CA LEU A 552 29.73 19.61 72.52
C LEU A 552 30.38 18.69 73.56
N VAL A 553 31.71 18.82 73.76
CA VAL A 553 32.47 18.00 74.73
C VAL A 553 31.98 18.19 76.17
N ARG A 554 31.57 19.41 76.56
CA ARG A 554 30.95 19.66 77.89
C ARG A 554 29.56 19.04 78.06
N ARG A 555 28.87 18.66 76.97
CA ARG A 555 27.50 18.13 77.02
C ARG A 555 27.44 16.60 77.17
N VAL A 556 28.51 15.89 76.81
CA VAL A 556 28.63 14.42 76.90
C VAL A 556 29.00 13.94 78.31
N ARG A 557 29.38 14.85 79.22
CA ARG A 557 30.02 14.51 80.51
C ARG A 557 29.11 14.62 81.75
N LYS A 558 27.80 14.38 81.61
CA LYS A 558 26.85 14.26 82.73
C LYS A 558 26.03 12.98 82.59
N GLU A 559 26.17 12.10 83.57
CA GLU A 559 25.34 10.91 83.76
C GLU A 559 23.98 11.26 84.42
N PRO A 560 22.97 10.37 84.33
CA PRO A 560 21.58 10.69 84.66
C PRO A 560 21.17 10.30 86.09
N GLU A 561 20.12 10.94 86.59
CA GLU A 561 19.30 10.43 87.70
C GLU A 561 17.83 10.39 87.29
N VAL A 562 17.09 9.46 87.91
CA VAL A 562 15.75 9.00 87.48
C VAL A 562 14.73 9.30 88.56
N THR A 563 13.49 9.65 88.20
CA THR A 563 12.32 9.29 89.03
C THR A 563 11.02 9.23 88.21
N TYR A 564 10.13 8.33 88.63
CA TYR A 564 8.86 7.98 87.96
C TYR A 564 7.64 8.62 88.66
N THR A 565 6.52 8.79 87.95
CA THR A 565 5.12 8.52 88.35
C THR A 565 4.12 9.17 87.37
N ASN A 566 2.83 8.82 87.33
CA ASN A 566 2.27 7.52 86.90
C ASN A 566 0.82 7.74 86.39
N LEU A 567 0.37 6.97 85.39
CA LEU A 567 -1.03 6.62 85.04
C LEU A 567 -2.15 7.70 85.01
N GLN A 568 -2.81 7.85 83.84
CA GLN A 568 -4.22 7.39 83.70
C GLN A 568 -4.72 7.27 82.25
N ASN A 569 -5.73 6.41 82.09
CA ASN A 569 -6.37 5.89 80.88
C ASN A 569 -6.82 6.89 79.79
N GLY A 570 -6.88 6.40 78.55
CA GLY A 570 -7.69 6.93 77.45
C GLY A 570 -7.74 5.91 76.30
N GLY A 571 -8.88 5.23 76.11
CA GLY A 571 -9.06 4.14 75.15
C GLY A 571 -9.38 4.58 73.72
N GLU A 572 -9.38 3.60 72.82
CA GLU A 572 -9.52 3.71 71.36
C GLU A 572 -10.99 3.87 70.89
N ASP A 573 -11.15 4.35 69.64
CA ASP A 573 -11.89 3.68 68.53
C ASP A 573 -11.89 4.66 67.32
N ILE A 574 -11.24 4.42 66.18
CA ILE A 574 -11.41 3.36 65.15
C ILE A 574 -12.67 3.59 64.29
N GLY A 575 -12.49 3.64 62.95
CA GLY A 575 -13.58 3.85 61.99
C GLY A 575 -13.18 3.65 60.53
N LEU A 576 -13.37 2.42 60.05
CA LEU A 576 -13.34 1.96 58.65
C LEU A 576 -14.80 1.66 58.22
N GLU A 577 -15.22 1.47 56.95
CA GLU A 577 -14.48 1.38 55.68
C GLU A 577 -15.41 1.78 54.47
N THR A 578 -14.93 1.51 53.25
CA THR A 578 -15.63 1.35 51.95
C THR A 578 -17.17 1.32 51.85
N ASP A 579 -17.69 2.19 50.97
CA ASP A 579 -18.28 1.89 49.63
C ASP A 579 -19.64 1.13 49.45
N PHE A 580 -20.25 1.35 48.26
CA PHE A 580 -21.38 0.65 47.57
C PHE A 580 -22.89 1.00 47.80
N GLN A 581 -23.52 1.44 46.69
CA GLN A 581 -24.93 1.27 46.23
C GLN A 581 -26.08 2.13 46.84
N PRO A 582 -27.27 2.22 46.20
CA PRO A 582 -27.58 2.38 44.75
C PRO A 582 -28.58 3.55 44.50
N ARG A 583 -29.05 3.74 43.24
CA ARG A 583 -30.24 4.57 42.94
C ARG A 583 -31.11 3.96 41.82
N PRO A 584 -32.42 3.85 42.07
CA PRO A 584 -33.41 4.19 41.04
C PRO A 584 -34.65 4.95 41.58
N ALA A 585 -35.24 5.83 40.74
CA ALA A 585 -36.60 6.42 40.84
C ALA A 585 -36.94 7.25 42.11
N GLU A 586 -37.87 8.21 42.12
CA GLU A 586 -38.87 8.67 41.14
C GLU A 586 -39.28 10.15 41.42
N VAL A 587 -40.12 10.71 40.54
CA VAL A 587 -40.75 12.08 40.52
C VAL A 587 -40.01 13.16 39.74
#